data_AF-A0A7V1I1E3-F1
#
_entry.id   AF-A0A7V1I1E3-F1
#
_cell.length_a   1.000
_cell.length_b   1.000
_cell.length_c   1.000
_cell.angle_alpha   90.00
_cell.angle_beta   90.00
_cell.angle_gamma   90.00
#
_symmetry.space_group_name_H-M   'P 1'
#
loop_
_entity.id
_entity.type
_entity.pdbx_description
1 polymer ?
#
loop_
_entity_poly.entity_id
_entity_poly.type
_entity_poly.pdbx_seq_one_letter_code
_entity_poly.pdbx_strand_id
1 'polypeptide(L)'
;DFGENYKADLVNKLSKKARRRLKRYDALLRIGQSERAAAELDMIKGSVPKKIKVLAWLGYLYIKARAPGKSLKLQNMALGAKTRKDDYENVFWRLYYPITGWEEISRQSKERGVDPFLVLAVIRQESAFDPKALSPANARGLMQLIPRTAKRIYEKLEMNKKSGAPFHPDVLFDPKVNIALGVSHLAELISFYNGSPAPALAAYNAGRKAVDRWLKINSDKPEDEFIENIPYSETGEYVKRVMRNWILYKRIYNPEFAVTGMDR
;
A
#
# COMPACT_ATOMS: atom_id res chain seq x y z
N ASP A 1 -11.59 -18.42 9.19
CA ASP A 1 -12.51 -17.57 8.40
C ASP A 1 -13.07 -16.45 9.28
N PHE A 2 -12.29 -15.39 9.50
CA PHE A 2 -12.65 -14.28 10.41
C PHE A 2 -13.78 -13.40 9.88
N GLY A 3 -14.07 -13.43 8.57
CA GLY A 3 -15.15 -12.63 8.00
C GLY A 3 -16.54 -13.18 8.30
N GLU A 4 -16.67 -14.51 8.33
CA GLU A 4 -17.96 -15.19 8.50
C GLU A 4 -18.34 -15.36 9.99
N ASN A 5 -17.36 -15.67 10.87
CA ASN A 5 -17.65 -15.96 12.28
C ASN A 5 -18.16 -14.76 13.10
N TYR A 6 -17.85 -13.52 12.72
CA TYR A 6 -18.32 -12.31 13.43
C TYR A 6 -19.57 -11.69 12.81
N LYS A 7 -20.06 -12.27 11.71
CA LYS A 7 -21.12 -11.69 10.88
C LYS A 7 -22.47 -11.73 11.57
N ALA A 8 -22.85 -12.86 12.17
CA ALA A 8 -24.21 -13.05 12.70
C ALA A 8 -24.55 -12.09 13.86
N ASP A 9 -23.74 -12.12 14.93
CA ASP A 9 -23.96 -11.31 16.13
C ASP A 9 -23.87 -9.80 15.88
N LEU A 10 -22.97 -9.41 14.98
CA LEU A 10 -22.76 -8.01 14.66
C LEU A 10 -23.88 -7.47 13.78
N VAL A 11 -24.27 -8.21 12.75
CA VAL A 11 -25.33 -7.82 11.82
C VAL A 11 -26.68 -7.71 12.52
N ASN A 12 -26.95 -8.58 13.50
CA ASN A 12 -28.19 -8.54 14.27
C ASN A 12 -28.35 -7.27 15.11
N LYS A 13 -27.24 -6.67 15.56
CA LYS A 13 -27.22 -5.39 16.31
C LYS A 13 -27.34 -4.15 15.43
N LEU A 14 -27.35 -4.31 14.10
CA LEU A 14 -27.47 -3.19 13.15
C LEU A 14 -28.93 -2.78 12.92
N SER A 15 -29.14 -1.49 12.67
CA SER A 15 -30.44 -0.94 12.29
C SER A 15 -30.99 -1.64 11.03
N LYS A 16 -32.34 -1.65 10.88
CA LYS A 16 -33.00 -2.20 9.68
C LYS A 16 -32.46 -1.57 8.39
N LYS A 17 -32.15 -0.26 8.41
CA LYS A 17 -31.54 0.47 7.29
C LYS A 17 -30.13 -0.04 6.98
N ALA A 18 -29.27 -0.22 7.99
CA ALA A 18 -27.92 -0.75 7.80
C ALA A 18 -27.92 -2.20 7.30
N ARG A 19 -28.81 -3.07 7.81
CA ARG A 19 -28.98 -4.43 7.28
C ARG A 19 -29.39 -4.46 5.82
N ARG A 20 -30.29 -3.57 5.39
CA ARG A 20 -30.66 -3.42 3.95
C ARG A 20 -29.47 -2.96 3.09
N ARG A 21 -28.62 -2.08 3.61
CA ARG A 21 -27.39 -1.62 2.94
C ARG A 21 -26.40 -2.77 2.77
N LEU A 22 -26.21 -3.62 3.78
CA LEU A 22 -25.37 -4.82 3.67
C LEU A 22 -25.89 -5.83 2.65
N LYS A 23 -27.21 -6.07 2.58
CA LYS A 23 -27.78 -6.93 1.53
C LYS A 23 -27.48 -6.39 0.12
N ARG A 24 -27.55 -5.07 -0.07
CA ARG A 24 -27.16 -4.42 -1.34
C ARG A 24 -25.67 -4.56 -1.62
N TYR A 25 -24.83 -4.35 -0.62
CA TYR A 25 -23.39 -4.59 -0.72
C TYR A 25 -23.08 -5.99 -1.25
N ASP A 26 -23.69 -7.04 -0.66
CA ASP A 26 -23.47 -8.43 -1.09
C ASP A 26 -23.94 -8.66 -2.53
N ALA A 27 -25.10 -8.10 -2.91
CA ALA A 27 -25.62 -8.20 -4.28
C ALA A 27 -24.70 -7.50 -5.30
N LEU A 28 -24.19 -6.31 -4.97
CA LEU A 28 -23.27 -5.55 -5.83
C LEU A 28 -21.94 -6.27 -6.02
N LEU A 29 -21.40 -6.90 -4.96
CA LEU A 29 -20.19 -7.70 -5.07
C LEU A 29 -20.35 -8.89 -6.03
N ARG A 30 -21.50 -9.59 -5.98
CA ARG A 30 -21.77 -10.75 -6.85
C ARG A 30 -21.77 -10.38 -8.34
N ILE A 31 -22.14 -9.15 -8.68
CA ILE A 31 -22.15 -8.63 -10.05
C ILE A 31 -20.90 -7.79 -10.37
N GLY A 32 -19.84 -7.89 -9.57
CA GLY A 32 -18.55 -7.23 -9.82
C GLY A 32 -18.53 -5.72 -9.60
N GLN A 33 -19.59 -5.12 -9.06
CA GLN A 33 -19.67 -3.66 -8.83
C GLN A 33 -19.02 -3.25 -7.50
N SER A 34 -17.70 -3.47 -7.40
CA SER A 34 -16.92 -3.25 -6.18
C SER A 34 -16.98 -1.80 -5.65
N GLU A 35 -16.90 -0.79 -6.53
CA GLU A 35 -16.99 0.62 -6.10
C GLU A 35 -18.35 0.95 -5.48
N ARG A 36 -19.45 0.50 -6.11
CA ARG A 36 -20.81 0.69 -5.58
C ARG A 36 -21.00 -0.10 -4.28
N ALA A 37 -20.45 -1.30 -4.18
CA ALA A 37 -20.45 -2.05 -2.93
C ALA A 37 -19.75 -1.25 -1.82
N ALA A 38 -18.55 -0.72 -2.07
CA ALA A 38 -17.84 0.11 -1.10
C ALA A 38 -18.64 1.36 -0.69
N ALA A 39 -19.41 1.96 -1.60
CA ALA A 39 -20.29 3.09 -1.29
C ALA A 39 -21.43 2.71 -0.32
N GLU A 40 -21.96 1.48 -0.39
CA GLU A 40 -22.94 1.00 0.61
C GLU A 40 -22.34 0.93 2.02
N LEU A 41 -21.05 0.60 2.15
CA LEU A 41 -20.33 0.61 3.42
C LEU A 41 -20.11 2.03 3.96
N ASP A 42 -19.87 3.01 3.09
CA ASP A 42 -19.74 4.41 3.48
C ASP A 42 -21.02 4.93 4.14
N MET A 43 -22.18 4.46 3.68
CA MET A 43 -23.48 4.84 4.25
C MET A 43 -23.75 4.27 5.64
N ILE A 44 -23.00 3.25 6.08
CA ILE A 44 -23.20 2.63 7.39
C ILE A 44 -22.04 2.84 8.36
N LYS A 45 -20.82 3.18 7.89
CA LYS A 45 -19.60 3.29 8.73
C LYS A 45 -19.72 4.25 9.92
N GLY A 46 -20.57 5.27 9.81
CA GLY A 46 -20.85 6.22 10.89
C GLY A 46 -21.77 5.66 11.98
N SER A 47 -22.63 4.72 11.63
CA SER A 47 -23.64 4.13 12.52
C SER A 47 -23.17 2.86 13.25
N VAL A 48 -22.03 2.30 12.87
CA VAL A 48 -21.50 1.10 13.51
C VAL A 48 -20.70 1.46 14.78
N PRO A 49 -20.77 0.64 15.86
CA PRO A 49 -19.95 0.87 17.06
C PRO A 49 -18.46 0.94 16.72
N LYS A 50 -17.74 1.89 17.32
CA LYS A 50 -16.28 2.07 17.11
C LYS A 50 -15.44 1.10 17.94
N LYS A 51 -15.85 -0.17 18.00
CA LYS A 51 -15.06 -1.23 18.67
C LYS A 51 -14.16 -1.90 17.64
N ILE A 52 -12.95 -2.30 18.04
CA ILE A 52 -11.94 -2.88 17.14
C ILE A 52 -12.47 -4.03 16.27
N LYS A 53 -13.23 -4.97 16.84
CA LYS A 53 -13.83 -6.10 16.10
C LYS A 53 -14.80 -5.64 15.01
N VAL A 54 -15.55 -4.56 15.24
CA VAL A 54 -16.48 -3.98 14.26
C VAL A 54 -15.73 -3.24 13.15
N LEU A 55 -14.72 -2.46 13.52
CA LEU A 55 -13.87 -1.74 12.57
C LEU A 55 -13.08 -2.73 11.70
N ALA A 56 -12.60 -3.83 12.30
CA ALA A 56 -11.94 -4.91 11.58
C ALA A 56 -12.88 -5.60 10.59
N TRP A 57 -14.07 -6.00 11.02
CA TRP A 57 -15.08 -6.55 10.11
C TRP A 57 -15.43 -5.59 8.97
N LEU A 58 -15.62 -4.30 9.27
CA LEU A 58 -15.91 -3.31 8.23
C LEU A 58 -14.72 -3.13 7.27
N GLY A 59 -13.49 -3.13 7.78
CA GLY A 59 -12.26 -3.12 6.98
C GLY A 59 -12.15 -4.34 6.04
N TYR A 60 -12.50 -5.53 6.53
CA TYR A 60 -12.59 -6.75 5.71
C TYR A 60 -13.58 -6.59 4.55
N LEU A 61 -14.74 -5.99 4.80
CA LEU A 61 -15.70 -5.72 3.72
C LEU A 61 -15.15 -4.72 2.69
N TYR A 62 -14.45 -3.67 3.13
CA TYR A 62 -13.79 -2.76 2.18
C TYR A 62 -12.73 -3.45 1.32
N ILE A 63 -11.95 -4.38 1.89
CA ILE A 63 -10.98 -5.18 1.11
C ILE A 63 -11.70 -6.03 0.06
N LYS A 64 -12.79 -6.73 0.43
CA LYS A 64 -13.62 -7.50 -0.52
C LYS A 64 -14.21 -6.62 -1.63
N ALA A 65 -14.53 -5.37 -1.32
CA ALA A 65 -14.97 -4.37 -2.28
C ALA A 65 -13.84 -3.62 -3.00
N ARG A 66 -12.62 -4.20 -3.04
CA ARG A 66 -11.44 -3.62 -3.73
C ARG A 66 -11.15 -2.17 -3.32
N ALA A 67 -11.42 -1.83 -2.05
CA ALA A 67 -11.20 -0.51 -1.45
C ALA A 67 -10.24 -0.58 -0.23
N PRO A 68 -9.02 -1.14 -0.38
CA PRO A 68 -8.05 -1.30 0.70
C PRO A 68 -7.69 0.01 1.42
N GLY A 69 -7.65 1.15 0.73
CA GLY A 69 -7.40 2.46 1.35
C GLY A 69 -8.49 2.87 2.35
N LYS A 70 -9.74 2.46 2.12
CA LYS A 70 -10.84 2.67 3.10
C LYS A 70 -10.68 1.77 4.32
N SER A 71 -10.23 0.53 4.14
CA SER A 71 -9.85 -0.35 5.25
C SER A 71 -8.73 0.28 6.08
N LEU A 72 -7.64 0.71 5.45
CA LEU A 72 -6.50 1.32 6.12
C LEU A 72 -6.91 2.52 6.98
N LYS A 73 -7.72 3.43 6.44
CA LYS A 73 -8.25 4.59 7.19
C LYS A 73 -9.03 4.16 8.44
N LEU A 74 -9.87 3.12 8.36
CA LEU A 74 -10.62 2.63 9.52
C LEU A 74 -9.73 1.99 10.58
N GLN A 75 -8.71 1.25 10.15
CA GLN A 75 -7.81 0.57 11.09
C GLN A 75 -6.86 1.55 11.79
N ASN A 76 -6.45 2.64 11.14
CA ASN A 76 -5.77 3.75 11.80
C ASN A 76 -6.61 4.31 12.96
N MET A 77 -7.93 4.46 12.77
CA MET A 77 -8.83 4.89 13.84
C MET A 77 -8.94 3.84 14.96
N ALA A 78 -8.89 2.55 14.61
CA ALA A 78 -8.94 1.47 15.58
C ALA A 78 -7.69 1.45 16.48
N LEU A 79 -6.50 1.69 15.92
CA LEU A 79 -5.24 1.75 16.67
C LEU A 79 -5.14 2.93 17.63
N GLY A 80 -5.81 4.05 17.32
CA GLY A 80 -5.85 5.23 18.20
C GLY A 80 -6.87 5.12 19.35
N ALA A 81 -7.78 4.14 19.30
CA ALA A 81 -8.66 3.85 20.44
C ALA A 81 -7.85 3.17 21.56
N LYS A 82 -8.19 3.44 22.83
CA LYS A 82 -7.62 2.75 24.00
C LYS A 82 -7.98 1.24 23.98
N THR A 83 -7.35 0.48 23.10
CA THR A 83 -7.55 -0.97 22.96
C THR A 83 -6.32 -1.71 23.45
N ARG A 84 -6.56 -2.77 24.23
CA ARG A 84 -5.49 -3.61 24.78
C ARG A 84 -4.69 -4.26 23.66
N LYS A 85 -3.37 -4.40 23.86
CA LYS A 85 -2.43 -5.03 22.92
C LYS A 85 -2.75 -6.52 22.65
N ASP A 86 -3.58 -7.09 23.50
CA ASP A 86 -3.85 -8.51 23.64
C ASP A 86 -5.04 -8.95 22.75
N ASP A 87 -5.82 -7.99 22.21
CA ASP A 87 -6.91 -8.23 21.25
C ASP A 87 -6.42 -8.34 19.78
N TYR A 88 -5.11 -8.19 19.53
CA TYR A 88 -4.51 -8.22 18.18
C TYR A 88 -4.32 -9.66 17.67
N GLU A 89 -5.40 -10.33 17.28
CA GLU A 89 -5.30 -11.54 16.47
C GLU A 89 -4.61 -11.25 15.12
N ASN A 90 -3.90 -12.23 14.54
CA ASN A 90 -3.24 -12.18 13.22
C ASN A 90 -4.12 -11.57 12.11
N VAL A 91 -5.44 -11.68 12.24
CA VAL A 91 -6.39 -11.16 11.27
C VAL A 91 -6.45 -9.64 11.25
N PHE A 92 -6.36 -8.96 12.40
CA PHE A 92 -6.33 -7.50 12.43
C PHE A 92 -5.16 -6.97 11.59
N TRP A 93 -3.97 -7.54 11.78
CA TRP A 93 -2.77 -7.14 11.04
C TRP A 93 -2.91 -7.38 9.54
N ARG A 94 -3.54 -8.47 9.11
CA ARG A 94 -3.81 -8.73 7.68
C ARG A 94 -4.80 -7.75 7.06
N LEU A 95 -5.76 -7.26 7.85
CA LEU A 95 -6.70 -6.22 7.41
C LEU A 95 -6.05 -4.83 7.39
N TYR A 96 -5.10 -4.60 8.30
CA TYR A 96 -4.37 -3.35 8.39
C TYR A 96 -3.24 -3.25 7.36
N TYR A 97 -2.62 -4.37 7.00
CA TYR A 97 -1.62 -4.52 5.95
C TYR A 97 -2.18 -5.39 4.82
N PRO A 98 -3.15 -4.90 4.04
CA PRO A 98 -3.78 -5.71 3.01
C PRO A 98 -2.79 -6.01 1.86
N ILE A 99 -2.89 -7.23 1.33
CA ILE A 99 -2.25 -7.58 0.06
C ILE A 99 -3.27 -7.35 -1.05
N THR A 100 -3.00 -6.37 -1.93
CA THR A 100 -3.81 -6.10 -3.11
C THR A 100 -2.91 -5.92 -4.33
N GLY A 101 -3.38 -6.37 -5.51
CA GLY A 101 -2.55 -6.39 -6.71
C GLY A 101 -1.41 -7.42 -6.69
N TRP A 102 -1.48 -8.43 -5.80
CA TRP A 102 -0.38 -9.37 -5.56
C TRP A 102 0.16 -10.04 -6.81
N GLU A 103 -0.71 -10.54 -7.69
CA GLU A 103 -0.29 -11.22 -8.92
C GLU A 103 0.63 -10.33 -9.77
N GLU A 104 0.22 -9.07 -9.98
CA GLU A 104 1.01 -8.09 -10.73
C GLU A 104 2.29 -7.72 -9.98
N ILE A 105 2.18 -7.42 -8.67
CA ILE A 105 3.32 -7.05 -7.83
C ILE A 105 4.37 -8.17 -7.85
N SER A 106 3.97 -9.40 -7.53
CA SER A 106 4.86 -10.58 -7.51
C SER A 106 5.49 -10.85 -8.86
N ARG A 107 4.74 -10.72 -9.96
CA ARG A 107 5.28 -10.90 -11.32
C ARG A 107 6.36 -9.86 -11.61
N GLN A 108 6.04 -8.57 -11.47
CA GLN A 108 6.98 -7.48 -11.77
C GLN A 108 8.19 -7.49 -10.84
N SER A 109 7.97 -7.81 -9.55
CA SER A 109 9.01 -7.98 -8.53
C SER A 109 9.98 -9.11 -8.87
N LYS A 110 9.47 -10.29 -9.23
CA LYS A 110 10.29 -11.44 -9.60
C LYS A 110 11.14 -11.16 -10.83
N GLU A 111 10.55 -10.54 -11.86
CA GLU A 111 11.26 -10.16 -13.09
C GLU A 111 12.40 -9.18 -12.85
N ARG A 112 12.36 -8.38 -11.78
CA ARG A 112 13.29 -7.26 -11.54
C ARG A 112 14.14 -7.42 -10.27
N GLY A 113 14.01 -8.53 -9.55
CA GLY A 113 14.75 -8.77 -8.32
C GLY A 113 14.40 -7.82 -7.17
N VAL A 114 13.15 -7.36 -7.09
CA VAL A 114 12.67 -6.48 -6.00
C VAL A 114 11.77 -7.27 -5.07
N ASP A 115 11.98 -7.18 -3.75
CA ASP A 115 11.09 -7.81 -2.77
C ASP A 115 9.63 -7.30 -2.94
N PRO A 116 8.64 -8.17 -3.22
CA PRO A 116 7.25 -7.75 -3.42
C PRO A 116 6.63 -7.10 -2.17
N PHE A 117 7.13 -7.39 -0.97
CA PHE A 117 6.68 -6.73 0.25
C PHE A 117 7.21 -5.29 0.37
N LEU A 118 8.38 -4.99 -0.23
CA LEU A 118 8.87 -3.61 -0.34
C LEU A 118 7.98 -2.80 -1.29
N VAL A 119 7.56 -3.40 -2.40
CA VAL A 119 6.62 -2.77 -3.35
C VAL A 119 5.28 -2.47 -2.67
N LEU A 120 4.73 -3.41 -1.89
CA LEU A 120 3.52 -3.17 -1.09
C LEU A 120 3.71 -2.05 -0.05
N ALA A 121 4.90 -1.94 0.55
CA ALA A 121 5.23 -0.89 1.50
C ALA A 121 5.28 0.50 0.83
N VAL A 122 5.83 0.59 -0.38
CA VAL A 122 5.82 1.81 -1.20
C VAL A 122 4.40 2.18 -1.60
N ILE A 123 3.62 1.27 -2.19
CA ILE A 123 2.22 1.53 -2.60
C ILE A 123 1.38 2.03 -1.41
N ARG A 124 1.56 1.39 -0.24
CA ARG A 124 0.87 1.79 0.99
C ARG A 124 1.19 3.24 1.37
N GLN A 125 2.46 3.62 1.32
CA GLN A 125 2.90 4.95 1.72
C GLN A 125 2.52 6.02 0.69
N GLU A 126 2.57 5.68 -0.59
CA GLU A 126 2.33 6.61 -1.71
C GLU A 126 0.84 6.91 -1.92
N SER A 127 0.00 5.88 -1.96
CA SER A 127 -1.42 6.04 -2.35
C SER A 127 -2.41 5.50 -1.34
N ALA A 128 -1.94 4.84 -0.27
CA ALA A 128 -2.81 4.01 0.56
C ALA A 128 -3.63 3.02 -0.28
N PHE A 129 -3.06 2.51 -1.39
CA PHE A 129 -3.70 1.62 -2.36
C PHE A 129 -4.86 2.24 -3.16
N ASP A 130 -4.91 3.57 -3.31
CA ASP A 130 -5.86 4.22 -4.21
C ASP A 130 -5.28 4.33 -5.63
N PRO A 131 -5.78 3.56 -6.62
CA PRO A 131 -5.28 3.62 -7.98
C PRO A 131 -5.62 4.93 -8.71
N LYS A 132 -6.54 5.74 -8.16
CA LYS A 132 -6.94 7.04 -8.69
C LYS A 132 -6.27 8.20 -7.96
N ALA A 133 -5.32 7.93 -7.05
CA ALA A 133 -4.61 8.95 -6.31
C ALA A 133 -3.88 9.93 -7.24
N LEU A 134 -4.06 11.22 -7.01
CA LEU A 134 -3.41 12.32 -7.73
C LEU A 134 -2.88 13.33 -6.71
N SER A 135 -1.56 13.53 -6.67
CA SER A 135 -0.94 14.52 -5.79
C SER A 135 -0.97 15.93 -6.39
N PRO A 136 -0.77 16.99 -5.57
CA PRO A 136 -0.57 18.36 -6.06
C PRO A 136 0.62 18.50 -7.02
N ALA A 137 1.65 17.64 -6.88
CA ALA A 137 2.80 17.57 -7.78
C ALA A 137 2.52 16.74 -9.05
N ASN A 138 1.25 16.40 -9.31
CA ASN A 138 0.81 15.60 -10.45
C ASN A 138 1.38 14.18 -10.47
N ALA A 139 1.72 13.62 -9.30
CA ALA A 139 2.07 12.21 -9.15
C ALA A 139 0.80 11.35 -9.17
N ARG A 140 0.84 10.19 -9.84
CA ARG A 140 -0.39 9.44 -10.21
C ARG A 140 -0.37 7.97 -9.83
N GLY A 141 -1.52 7.49 -9.39
CA GLY A 141 -1.83 6.08 -9.17
C GLY A 141 -1.15 5.46 -7.95
N LEU A 142 -1.07 4.12 -7.95
CA LEU A 142 -0.70 3.32 -6.79
C LEU A 142 0.68 3.65 -6.21
N MET A 143 1.66 3.87 -7.07
CA MET A 143 3.04 4.18 -6.71
C MET A 143 3.40 5.66 -6.95
N GLN A 144 2.39 6.53 -7.10
CA GLN A 144 2.54 7.98 -7.28
C GLN A 144 3.67 8.36 -8.26
N LEU A 145 3.56 7.88 -9.49
CA LEU A 145 4.57 8.16 -10.51
C LEU A 145 4.38 9.55 -11.11
N ILE A 146 5.46 10.32 -11.17
CA ILE A 146 5.49 11.59 -11.90
C ILE A 146 5.52 11.30 -13.41
N PRO A 147 4.66 11.93 -14.24
CA PRO A 147 4.54 11.63 -15.67
C PRO A 147 5.86 11.65 -16.45
N ARG A 148 6.77 12.58 -16.12
CA ARG A 148 8.10 12.65 -16.75
C ARG A 148 8.92 11.38 -16.51
N THR A 149 8.97 10.91 -15.27
CA THR A 149 9.69 9.68 -14.89
C THR A 149 9.01 8.46 -15.52
N ALA A 150 7.69 8.41 -15.46
CA ALA A 150 6.91 7.31 -16.00
C ALA A 150 7.06 7.18 -17.52
N LYS A 151 7.05 8.30 -18.26
CA LYS A 151 7.26 8.31 -19.72
C LYS A 151 8.59 7.67 -20.11
N ARG A 152 9.69 8.07 -19.45
CA ARG A 152 11.03 7.50 -19.68
C ARG A 152 11.02 5.97 -19.51
N ILE A 153 10.37 5.48 -18.46
CA ILE A 153 10.31 4.04 -18.17
C ILE A 153 9.38 3.32 -19.16
N TYR A 154 8.25 3.93 -19.50
CA TYR A 154 7.28 3.39 -20.46
C TYR A 154 7.91 3.16 -21.83
N GLU A 155 8.71 4.11 -22.30
CA GLU A 155 9.50 4.01 -23.53
C GLU A 155 10.60 2.95 -23.40
N LYS A 156 11.34 2.92 -22.27
CA LYS A 156 12.37 1.90 -22.00
C LYS A 156 11.83 0.48 -22.00
N LEU A 157 10.60 0.28 -21.51
CA LEU A 157 9.93 -1.03 -21.49
C LEU A 157 9.20 -1.36 -22.81
N GLU A 158 9.31 -0.48 -23.80
CA GLU A 158 8.68 -0.58 -25.12
C GLU A 158 7.17 -0.77 -25.06
N MET A 159 6.52 -0.20 -24.03
CA MET A 159 5.07 -0.34 -23.84
C MET A 159 4.29 0.38 -24.93
N ASN A 160 4.87 1.41 -25.54
CA ASN A 160 4.33 2.06 -26.73
C ASN A 160 4.23 1.10 -27.93
N LYS A 161 5.25 0.26 -28.12
CA LYS A 161 5.24 -0.76 -29.20
C LYS A 161 4.25 -1.88 -28.88
N LYS A 162 4.21 -2.34 -27.63
CA LYS A 162 3.33 -3.43 -27.19
C LYS A 162 1.85 -3.05 -27.20
N SER A 163 1.52 -1.80 -26.86
CA SER A 163 0.14 -1.31 -26.82
C SER A 163 -0.33 -0.67 -28.12
N GLY A 164 0.59 -0.26 -29.00
CA GLY A 164 0.28 0.55 -30.17
C GLY A 164 -0.09 2.00 -29.87
N ALA A 165 0.10 2.47 -28.63
CA ALA A 165 -0.28 3.81 -28.20
C ALA A 165 0.90 4.58 -27.56
N PRO A 166 1.02 5.90 -27.80
CA PRO A 166 2.01 6.72 -27.11
C PRO A 166 1.68 6.86 -25.62
N PHE A 167 2.68 7.25 -24.82
CA PHE A 167 2.47 7.52 -23.40
C PHE A 167 1.46 8.66 -23.20
N HIS A 168 0.41 8.40 -22.41
CA HIS A 168 -0.51 9.40 -21.90
C HIS A 168 -0.54 9.34 -20.36
N PRO A 169 -0.46 10.47 -19.61
CA PRO A 169 -0.39 10.44 -18.15
C PRO A 169 -1.53 9.68 -17.45
N ASP A 170 -2.72 9.61 -18.04
CA ASP A 170 -3.87 8.89 -17.46
C ASP A 170 -3.68 7.37 -17.45
N VAL A 171 -2.75 6.83 -18.26
CA VAL A 171 -2.39 5.41 -18.19
C VAL A 171 -1.85 5.03 -16.81
N LEU A 172 -1.37 5.99 -16.03
CA LEU A 172 -0.87 5.78 -14.67
C LEU A 172 -1.99 5.51 -13.66
N PHE A 173 -3.26 5.73 -14.01
CA PHE A 173 -4.38 5.30 -13.19
C PHE A 173 -4.75 3.82 -13.42
N ASP A 174 -4.22 3.18 -14.47
CA ASP A 174 -4.30 1.73 -14.62
C ASP A 174 -3.34 1.06 -13.61
N PRO A 175 -3.84 0.23 -12.68
CA PRO A 175 -3.00 -0.40 -11.67
C PRO A 175 -1.87 -1.25 -12.23
N LYS A 176 -2.10 -1.98 -13.34
CA LYS A 176 -1.10 -2.88 -13.91
C LYS A 176 0.05 -2.09 -14.53
N VAL A 177 -0.28 -1.06 -15.30
CA VAL A 177 0.74 -0.16 -15.88
C VAL A 177 1.48 0.58 -14.77
N ASN A 178 0.78 1.11 -13.77
CA ASN A 178 1.41 1.83 -12.68
C ASN A 178 2.40 0.96 -11.88
N ILE A 179 2.00 -0.27 -11.52
CA ILE A 179 2.87 -1.22 -10.81
C ILE A 179 4.07 -1.60 -11.69
N ALA A 180 3.86 -1.93 -12.97
CA ALA A 180 4.96 -2.30 -13.87
C ALA A 180 6.02 -1.19 -14.00
N LEU A 181 5.58 0.06 -14.21
CA LEU A 181 6.46 1.21 -14.30
C LEU A 181 7.12 1.54 -12.95
N GLY A 182 6.37 1.47 -11.85
CA GLY A 182 6.86 1.85 -10.53
C GLY A 182 7.84 0.84 -9.94
N VAL A 183 7.60 -0.46 -10.13
CA VAL A 183 8.56 -1.51 -9.76
C VAL A 183 9.82 -1.41 -10.63
N SER A 184 9.68 -1.09 -11.92
CA SER A 184 10.85 -0.82 -12.78
C SER A 184 11.65 0.39 -12.29
N HIS A 185 10.99 1.46 -11.86
CA HIS A 185 11.69 2.62 -11.31
C HIS A 185 12.44 2.29 -10.03
N LEU A 186 11.76 1.61 -9.10
CA LEU A 186 12.32 1.23 -7.81
C LEU A 186 13.51 0.28 -7.99
N ALA A 187 13.42 -0.69 -8.89
CA ALA A 187 14.52 -1.60 -9.23
C ALA A 187 15.75 -0.84 -9.76
N GLU A 188 15.55 0.15 -10.65
CA GLU A 188 16.65 0.99 -11.15
C GLU A 188 17.35 1.74 -10.01
N LEU A 189 16.59 2.26 -9.03
CA LEU A 189 17.15 2.98 -7.89
C LEU A 189 17.88 2.03 -6.93
N ILE A 190 17.29 0.88 -6.61
CA ILE A 190 17.94 -0.13 -5.76
C ILE A 190 19.25 -0.58 -6.39
N SER A 191 19.25 -0.90 -7.69
CA SER A 191 20.46 -1.27 -8.40
C SER A 191 21.48 -0.14 -8.45
N PHE A 192 21.05 1.11 -8.63
CA PHE A 192 21.93 2.27 -8.66
C PHE A 192 22.65 2.50 -7.32
N TYR A 193 21.97 2.22 -6.20
CA TYR A 193 22.55 2.33 -4.86
C TYR A 193 23.05 0.97 -4.33
N ASN A 194 23.61 0.12 -5.20
CA ASN A 194 24.27 -1.14 -4.84
C ASN A 194 23.41 -2.11 -3.99
N GLY A 195 22.10 -2.13 -4.23
CA GLY A 195 21.15 -2.97 -3.51
C GLY A 195 20.59 -2.35 -2.22
N SER A 196 21.08 -1.18 -1.80
CA SER A 196 20.67 -0.52 -0.56
C SER A 196 19.28 0.13 -0.70
N PRO A 197 18.27 -0.33 0.07
CA PRO A 197 16.90 0.14 -0.07
C PRO A 197 16.70 1.56 0.49
N ALA A 198 17.40 1.97 1.55
CA ALA A 198 17.19 3.29 2.15
C ALA A 198 17.52 4.48 1.21
N PRO A 199 18.70 4.58 0.58
CA PRO A 199 19.00 5.62 -0.40
C PRO A 199 18.11 5.50 -1.65
N ALA A 200 17.74 4.28 -2.06
CA ALA A 200 16.81 4.09 -3.17
C ALA A 200 15.42 4.66 -2.87
N LEU A 201 14.88 4.43 -1.68
CA LEU A 201 13.61 5.01 -1.22
C LEU A 201 13.70 6.53 -1.06
N ALA A 202 14.81 7.04 -0.52
CA ALA A 202 15.05 8.48 -0.44
C ALA A 202 15.07 9.11 -1.84
N ALA A 203 15.68 8.44 -2.81
CA ALA A 203 15.78 8.93 -4.19
C ALA A 203 14.45 8.79 -4.95
N TYR A 204 13.62 7.82 -4.57
CA TYR A 204 12.26 7.68 -5.09
C TYR A 204 11.42 8.90 -4.73
N ASN A 205 11.55 9.39 -3.49
CA ASN A 205 10.79 10.52 -2.97
C ASN A 205 11.40 11.90 -3.31
N ALA A 206 12.70 12.09 -3.11
CA ALA A 206 13.38 13.39 -3.26
C ALA A 206 14.20 13.53 -4.56
N GLY A 207 14.33 12.47 -5.34
CA GLY A 207 15.15 12.43 -6.54
C GLY A 207 16.64 12.18 -6.26
N ARG A 208 17.29 11.47 -7.19
CA ARG A 208 18.71 11.06 -7.10
C ARG A 208 19.67 12.21 -6.80
N LYS A 209 19.51 13.37 -7.48
CA LYS A 209 20.42 14.51 -7.31
C LYS A 209 20.52 14.98 -5.85
N ALA A 210 19.44 14.89 -5.08
CA ALA A 210 19.45 15.26 -3.67
C ALA A 210 20.19 14.21 -2.84
N VAL A 211 19.83 12.94 -3.03
CA VAL A 211 20.43 11.80 -2.32
C VAL A 211 21.92 11.66 -2.59
N ASP A 212 22.37 11.85 -3.82
CA ASP A 212 23.78 11.76 -4.18
C ASP A 212 24.61 12.82 -3.42
N ARG A 213 24.04 14.00 -3.14
CA ARG A 213 24.69 15.01 -2.28
C ARG A 213 24.71 14.58 -0.82
N TRP A 214 23.63 14.01 -0.31
CA TRP A 214 23.55 13.55 1.09
C TRP A 214 24.50 12.39 1.37
N LEU A 215 24.60 11.44 0.44
CA LEU A 215 25.55 10.32 0.54
C LEU A 215 27.00 10.80 0.50
N LYS A 216 27.32 11.82 -0.30
CA LYS A 216 28.67 12.42 -0.30
C LYS A 216 29.04 13.02 1.06
N ILE A 217 28.07 13.58 1.79
CA ILE A 217 28.28 14.15 3.12
C ILE A 217 28.38 13.05 4.19
N ASN A 218 27.73 11.89 3.97
CA ASN A 218 27.67 10.77 4.91
C ASN A 218 28.46 9.54 4.40
N SER A 219 29.53 9.73 3.64
CA SER A 219 30.17 8.65 2.87
C SER A 219 30.79 7.54 3.72
N ASP A 220 31.06 7.82 4.99
CA ASP A 220 31.65 6.95 6.00
C ASP A 220 30.62 6.40 7.00
N LYS A 221 29.34 6.76 6.86
CA LYS A 221 28.30 6.43 7.83
C LYS A 221 27.54 5.16 7.47
N PRO A 222 27.13 4.35 8.47
CA PRO A 222 26.25 3.23 8.24
C PRO A 222 24.86 3.69 7.76
N GLU A 223 24.10 2.77 7.16
CA GLU A 223 22.82 3.09 6.49
C GLU A 223 21.77 3.67 7.45
N ASP A 224 21.75 3.23 8.71
CA ASP A 224 20.87 3.75 9.76
C ASP A 224 21.19 5.21 10.12
N GLU A 225 22.47 5.55 10.27
CA GLU A 225 22.90 6.94 10.49
C GLU A 225 22.61 7.81 9.26
N PHE A 226 22.77 7.28 8.04
CA PHE A 226 22.32 7.98 6.83
C PHE A 226 20.82 8.33 6.88
N ILE A 227 19.96 7.39 7.30
CA ILE A 227 18.50 7.61 7.39
C ILE A 227 18.19 8.75 8.38
N GLU A 228 18.88 8.78 9.54
CA GLU A 228 18.70 9.83 10.54
C GLU A 228 19.20 11.20 10.06
N ASN A 229 20.19 11.22 9.17
CA ASN A 229 20.80 12.45 8.65
C ASN A 229 20.16 12.96 7.34
N ILE A 230 19.06 12.38 6.85
CA ILE A 230 18.34 12.89 5.67
C ILE A 230 17.84 14.32 5.95
N PRO A 231 18.33 15.36 5.24
CA PRO A 231 18.01 16.76 5.57
C PRO A 231 16.57 17.14 5.32
N TYR A 232 15.91 16.48 4.37
CA TYR A 232 14.49 16.70 4.10
C TYR A 232 13.69 15.83 5.08
N SER A 233 13.12 16.46 6.11
CA SER A 233 12.36 15.77 7.16
C SER A 233 11.25 14.87 6.59
N GLU A 234 10.51 15.35 5.59
CA GLU A 234 9.50 14.58 4.88
C GLU A 234 10.08 13.30 4.25
N THR A 235 11.24 13.40 3.59
CA THR A 235 11.92 12.27 2.98
C THR A 235 12.46 11.29 4.02
N GLY A 236 13.04 11.80 5.11
CA GLY A 236 13.51 10.96 6.22
C GLY A 236 12.36 10.17 6.85
N GLU A 237 11.22 10.83 7.11
CA GLU A 237 10.01 10.17 7.58
C GLU A 237 9.45 9.16 6.58
N TYR A 238 9.45 9.50 5.28
CA TYR A 238 9.03 8.60 4.21
C TYR A 238 9.83 7.30 4.24
N VAL A 239 11.17 7.39 4.26
CA VAL A 239 12.05 6.22 4.30
C VAL A 239 11.77 5.36 5.53
N LYS A 240 11.71 5.96 6.72
CA LYS A 240 11.40 5.25 7.97
C LYS A 240 10.05 4.55 7.92
N ARG A 241 9.02 5.21 7.37
CA ARG A 241 7.66 4.63 7.25
C ARG A 241 7.64 3.46 6.27
N VAL A 242 8.29 3.57 5.11
CA VAL A 242 8.34 2.48 4.12
C VAL A 242 9.13 1.29 4.66
N MET A 243 10.30 1.53 5.27
CA MET A 243 11.12 0.46 5.88
C MET A 243 10.35 -0.29 6.97
N ARG A 244 9.66 0.45 7.87
CA ARG A 244 8.78 -0.15 8.88
C ARG A 244 7.65 -0.97 8.24
N ASN A 245 6.98 -0.43 7.23
CA ASN A 245 5.90 -1.13 6.54
C ASN A 245 6.41 -2.41 5.87
N TRP A 246 7.60 -2.39 5.28
CA TRP A 246 8.22 -3.54 4.63
C TRP A 246 8.49 -4.68 5.62
N ILE A 247 9.09 -4.36 6.77
CA ILE A 247 9.30 -5.33 7.86
C ILE A 247 7.97 -5.91 8.35
N LEU A 248 6.94 -5.08 8.49
CA LEU A 248 5.62 -5.54 8.94
C LEU A 248 4.93 -6.44 7.91
N TYR A 249 4.99 -6.12 6.62
CA TYR A 249 4.50 -7.03 5.57
C TYR A 249 5.23 -8.38 5.62
N LYS A 250 6.56 -8.38 5.74
CA LYS A 250 7.32 -9.62 5.88
C LYS A 250 6.92 -10.41 7.11
N ARG A 251 6.81 -9.77 8.28
CA ARG A 251 6.38 -10.43 9.53
C ARG A 251 4.98 -11.05 9.44
N ILE A 252 4.05 -10.40 8.73
CA ILE A 252 2.65 -10.85 8.65
C ILE A 252 2.46 -12.00 7.63
N TYR A 253 3.27 -12.00 6.56
CA TYR A 253 3.03 -12.83 5.37
C TYR A 253 4.18 -13.75 4.96
N ASN A 254 5.37 -13.60 5.56
CA ASN A 254 6.50 -14.51 5.37
C ASN A 254 6.83 -15.22 6.71
N PRO A 255 6.36 -16.45 6.91
CA PRO A 255 6.62 -17.22 8.13
C PRO A 255 8.11 -17.39 8.46
N GLU A 256 8.98 -17.56 7.46
CA GLU A 256 10.42 -17.73 7.67
C GLU A 256 11.07 -16.47 8.24
N PHE A 257 10.64 -15.29 7.75
CA PHE A 257 11.12 -14.01 8.26
C PHE A 257 10.71 -13.77 9.72
N ALA A 258 9.53 -14.25 10.13
CA ALA A 258 9.04 -14.10 11.49
C ALA A 258 9.85 -14.92 12.51
N VAL A 259 10.48 -16.02 12.08
CA VAL A 259 11.31 -16.89 12.94
C VAL A 259 12.71 -16.33 13.13
N THR A 260 13.31 -15.74 12.09
CA THR A 260 14.71 -15.24 12.15
C THR A 260 14.86 -13.82 12.69
N GLY A 261 13.78 -13.03 12.72
CA GLY A 261 13.81 -11.60 13.05
C GLY A 261 13.56 -11.23 14.51
N MET A 262 13.48 -12.20 15.43
CA MET A 262 13.31 -11.97 16.88
C MET A 262 14.58 -12.16 17.71
N ASP A 263 15.63 -12.75 17.15
CA ASP A 263 16.88 -13.09 17.87
C ASP A 263 18.07 -12.16 17.55
N ARG A 264 17.83 -10.96 16.98
CA ARG A 264 18.88 -9.95 16.76
C ARG A 264 18.40 -8.55 17.07
#